data_AF-R5YTQ9-F1
#
_entry.id   AF-R5YTQ9-F1
#
_cell.length_a   1.000
_cell.length_b   1.000
_cell.length_c   1.000
_cell.angle_alpha   90.00
_cell.angle_beta   90.00
_cell.angle_gamma   90.00
#
_symmetry.space_group_name_H-M   'P 1'
#
loop_
_entity.id
_entity.type
_entity.pdbx_description
1 polymer ?
#
loop_
_entity_poly.entity_id
_entity_poly.type
_entity_poly.pdbx_seq_one_letter_code
_entity_poly.pdbx_strand_id
1 'polypeptide(L)'
;MRKKGICFGLILALLLPFVFTTEVKASDNTELNIYALYLNSEKKGDSTLLESKGHYLLIDIGADNHAPAIIKQLQTLGVTHVDVMFSHLHTDHTGGCSTDLQAGLKQFALSGITIDTLYLPDPSLAVLSRSYPSRYAAFQAFMSTQGTGRIVYLNVGDQVNVGDATGKVIGPVNTNEISPYAYTSITKEKERFIRYENNCSLAVIFTCGNTRYFTAGDSYSDESDRLVSRYGTSLKCDIMKMNHHGIGSGNSVSLLEAVQPSYAFIPNTGVSETDAKTNKWRTGTAIKRMTSYGLCYLVGNEEKTLIFHIENDKITLYRGDTVETGKKMTGWQSLYGADGLYRDHDMYYFDKNGSLSTGVKMIGKHYYYFRKGGQMDYGTYNSAGNYSGWHSYNGKKRYFRLSDDENYAYMDVGRKKIGSETYYFDKNGYKLIPDIVGDDENVEDDIYPTQIGSDYYYLNEDGAMTEDDWINIDGEDYFFGKNGKMYRNGVYAIAGDNYLFESDGTLAVGDSHTELYDFKNSTYAVRADGTLVSGKIAKIDGYQYYFNSKGKLQSNKIIHVGKHNYYFGKNGVLVTNKKIKRNGKIYYSNKNGVLSNKK
;
A
#
# COMPACT_ATOMS: atom_id res chain seq x y z
N MET A 1 -48.06 31.84 67.51
CA MET A 1 -46.64 31.54 67.81
C MET A 1 -46.04 30.79 66.62
N ARG A 2 -44.93 31.30 66.05
CA ARG A 2 -43.74 30.60 65.46
C ARG A 2 -43.91 29.11 65.07
N LYS A 3 -43.58 28.57 63.88
CA LYS A 3 -42.51 28.76 62.85
C LYS A 3 -42.93 27.94 61.59
N LYS A 4 -42.83 28.47 60.35
CA LYS A 4 -41.79 28.23 59.30
C LYS A 4 -41.43 26.77 58.95
N GLY A 5 -41.51 26.42 57.65
CA GLY A 5 -40.72 25.35 56.99
C GLY A 5 -41.45 24.56 55.88
N ILE A 6 -41.63 25.11 54.67
CA ILE A 6 -40.92 24.80 53.40
C ILE A 6 -41.58 23.70 52.53
N CYS A 7 -41.84 24.09 51.28
CA CYS A 7 -42.40 23.34 50.14
C CYS A 7 -41.53 22.17 49.66
N PHE A 8 -42.16 21.15 49.07
CA PHE A 8 -41.70 20.54 47.82
C PHE A 8 -42.89 19.94 47.05
N GLY A 9 -43.04 20.35 45.78
CA GLY A 9 -44.11 19.92 44.89
C GLY A 9 -43.81 18.56 44.24
N LEU A 10 -44.88 17.81 43.99
CA LEU A 10 -44.89 16.58 43.19
C LEU A 10 -45.93 16.77 42.08
N ILE A 11 -45.47 16.96 40.85
CA ILE A 11 -46.30 16.91 39.64
C ILE A 11 -46.06 15.56 38.98
N LEU A 12 -47.14 14.79 38.92
CA LEU A 12 -47.25 13.49 38.27
C LEU A 12 -47.23 13.68 36.73
N ALA A 13 -46.25 13.10 36.04
CA ALA A 13 -46.20 13.10 34.58
C ALA A 13 -46.71 11.76 34.00
N LEU A 14 -47.72 11.85 33.14
CA LEU A 14 -48.30 10.78 32.33
C LEU A 14 -47.29 10.31 31.26
N LEU A 15 -46.99 9.01 31.25
CA LEU A 15 -46.22 8.34 30.20
C LEU A 15 -47.17 7.75 29.15
N LEU A 16 -47.18 8.34 27.95
CA LEU A 16 -47.71 7.74 26.72
C LEU A 16 -46.52 7.22 25.89
N PRO A 17 -46.53 5.98 25.37
CA PRO A 17 -45.46 5.49 24.51
C PRO A 17 -45.63 6.06 23.09
N PHE A 18 -44.69 6.93 22.69
CA PHE A 18 -44.49 7.28 21.28
C PHE A 18 -43.88 6.08 20.56
N VAL A 19 -44.69 5.40 19.75
CA VAL A 19 -44.21 4.46 18.75
C VAL A 19 -43.70 5.28 17.56
N PHE A 20 -42.39 5.49 17.49
CA PHE A 20 -41.75 5.94 16.26
C PHE A 20 -41.72 4.78 15.27
N THR A 21 -42.69 4.71 14.36
CA THR A 21 -42.53 3.93 13.14
C THR A 21 -41.56 4.69 12.24
N THR A 22 -40.28 4.31 12.27
CA THR A 22 -39.37 4.68 11.19
C THR A 22 -39.80 3.90 9.96
N GLU A 23 -40.50 4.55 9.03
CA GLU A 23 -40.51 4.07 7.65
C GLU A 23 -39.06 4.10 7.17
N VAL A 24 -38.43 2.92 7.12
CA VAL A 24 -37.22 2.72 6.36
C VAL A 24 -37.63 2.88 4.90
N LYS A 25 -37.49 4.09 4.34
CA LYS A 25 -37.43 4.24 2.89
C LYS A 25 -36.28 3.36 2.43
N ALA A 26 -36.59 2.29 1.69
CA ALA A 26 -35.58 1.61 0.89
C ALA A 26 -34.89 2.70 0.06
N SER A 27 -33.56 2.80 0.13
CA SER A 27 -32.85 3.66 -0.82
C SER A 27 -33.16 3.14 -2.21
N ASP A 28 -33.50 4.02 -3.14
CA ASP A 28 -33.62 3.64 -4.55
C ASP A 28 -32.29 2.98 -4.97
N ASN A 29 -32.36 1.78 -5.52
CA ASN A 29 -31.18 1.00 -5.90
C ASN A 29 -30.53 1.65 -7.13
N THR A 30 -29.62 2.60 -6.90
CA THR A 30 -28.93 3.34 -7.96
C THR A 30 -27.87 2.47 -8.63
N GLU A 31 -27.86 2.43 -9.96
CA GLU A 31 -26.85 1.70 -10.72
C GLU A 31 -26.22 2.55 -11.82
N LEU A 32 -24.93 2.32 -12.10
CA LEU A 32 -24.23 2.88 -13.25
C LEU A 32 -23.11 1.93 -13.67
N ASN A 33 -23.08 1.59 -14.96
CA ASN A 33 -21.95 0.95 -15.60
C ASN A 33 -21.18 1.98 -16.41
N ILE A 34 -19.87 2.07 -16.21
CA ILE A 34 -18.97 2.88 -17.03
C ILE A 34 -18.03 1.94 -17.77
N TYR A 35 -18.12 1.88 -19.08
CA TYR A 35 -17.26 1.07 -19.94
C TYR A 35 -16.19 1.97 -20.57
N ALA A 36 -14.95 1.83 -20.11
CA ALA A 36 -13.79 2.41 -20.75
C ALA A 36 -13.40 1.51 -21.94
N LEU A 37 -13.80 1.91 -23.15
CA LEU A 37 -13.84 1.01 -24.31
C LEU A 37 -12.47 0.77 -24.92
N TYR A 38 -12.12 -0.50 -25.09
CA TYR A 38 -11.03 -0.89 -25.98
C TYR A 38 -11.51 -0.81 -27.43
N LEU A 39 -10.80 -0.04 -28.25
CA LEU A 39 -11.22 0.31 -29.61
C LEU A 39 -10.59 -0.59 -30.67
N ASN A 40 -9.99 -1.71 -30.25
CA ASN A 40 -9.34 -2.68 -31.13
C ASN A 40 -8.31 -2.01 -32.07
N SER A 41 -7.54 -1.07 -31.53
CA SER A 41 -6.56 -0.29 -32.27
C SER A 41 -5.43 0.17 -31.37
N GLU A 42 -4.22 0.26 -31.93
CA GLU A 42 -3.08 0.93 -31.29
C GLU A 42 -3.18 2.47 -31.40
N LYS A 43 -4.11 3.00 -32.22
CA LYS A 43 -4.28 4.44 -32.40
C LYS A 43 -5.04 5.08 -31.25
N LYS A 44 -4.71 6.34 -30.98
CA LYS A 44 -5.43 7.18 -30.02
C LYS A 44 -6.90 7.35 -30.42
N GLY A 45 -7.80 7.13 -29.46
CA GLY A 45 -9.22 7.31 -29.62
C GLY A 45 -9.93 7.26 -28.29
N ASP A 46 -10.90 8.16 -28.13
CA ASP A 46 -11.66 8.29 -26.91
C ASP A 46 -13.07 7.78 -27.10
N SER A 47 -13.47 6.81 -26.27
CA SER A 47 -14.86 6.45 -26.14
C SER A 47 -15.12 5.83 -24.77
N THR A 48 -16.17 6.31 -24.11
CA THR A 48 -16.63 5.76 -22.83
C THR A 48 -18.14 5.61 -22.89
N LEU A 49 -18.66 4.41 -22.64
CA LEU A 49 -20.10 4.18 -22.57
C LEU A 49 -20.55 4.26 -21.11
N LEU A 50 -21.58 5.04 -20.84
CA LEU A 50 -22.31 5.02 -19.57
C LEU A 50 -23.63 4.30 -19.82
N GLU A 51 -23.97 3.37 -18.94
CA GLU A 51 -25.24 2.65 -18.96
C GLU A 51 -25.86 2.66 -17.57
N SER A 52 -27.15 3.00 -17.50
CA SER A 52 -27.91 2.94 -16.25
C SER A 52 -29.39 2.73 -16.57
N LYS A 53 -30.00 1.70 -15.98
CA LYS A 53 -31.42 1.37 -16.17
C LYS A 53 -31.83 1.29 -17.65
N GLY A 54 -30.94 0.80 -18.53
CA GLY A 54 -31.20 0.69 -19.97
C GLY A 54 -31.13 2.02 -20.74
N HIS A 55 -30.66 3.09 -20.12
CA HIS A 55 -30.26 4.32 -20.82
C HIS A 55 -28.77 4.29 -21.12
N TYR A 56 -28.38 4.75 -22.31
CA TYR A 56 -27.01 4.67 -22.80
C TYR A 56 -26.51 6.03 -23.25
N LEU A 57 -25.34 6.44 -22.77
CA LEU A 57 -24.63 7.63 -23.21
C LEU A 57 -23.21 7.27 -23.62
N LEU A 58 -22.87 7.46 -24.89
CA LEU A 58 -21.49 7.43 -25.37
C LEU A 58 -20.86 8.80 -25.21
N ILE A 59 -19.76 8.87 -24.48
CA ILE A 59 -18.89 10.04 -24.39
C ILE A 59 -17.73 9.82 -25.34
N ASP A 60 -17.72 10.58 -26.43
CA ASP A 60 -16.84 10.40 -27.59
C ASP A 60 -16.97 9.01 -28.26
N ILE A 61 -16.56 8.90 -29.51
CA ILE A 61 -16.68 7.68 -30.34
C ILE A 61 -15.40 7.34 -31.12
N GLY A 62 -14.24 7.82 -30.65
CA GLY A 62 -12.96 7.56 -31.31
C GLY A 62 -12.84 8.25 -32.67
N ALA A 63 -11.99 7.68 -33.55
CA ALA A 63 -11.94 7.98 -34.98
C ALA A 63 -12.81 7.00 -35.77
N ASP A 64 -12.97 7.23 -37.07
CA ASP A 64 -13.81 6.40 -37.94
C ASP A 64 -13.46 4.90 -37.91
N ASN A 65 -12.17 4.56 -37.80
CA ASN A 65 -11.69 3.19 -37.71
C ASN A 65 -11.98 2.51 -36.36
N HIS A 66 -12.45 3.24 -35.35
CA HIS A 66 -12.84 2.71 -34.04
C HIS A 66 -14.32 2.33 -33.97
N ALA A 67 -15.15 2.88 -34.87
CA ALA A 67 -16.58 2.64 -34.89
C ALA A 67 -16.96 1.14 -34.86
N PRO A 68 -16.29 0.21 -35.60
CA PRO A 68 -16.64 -1.20 -35.54
C PRO A 68 -16.53 -1.83 -34.14
N ALA A 69 -15.54 -1.43 -33.34
CA ALA A 69 -15.38 -1.94 -31.98
C ALA A 69 -16.49 -1.43 -31.05
N ILE A 70 -16.86 -0.16 -31.18
CA ILE A 70 -17.93 0.46 -30.40
C ILE A 70 -19.30 -0.13 -30.79
N ILE A 71 -19.56 -0.30 -32.09
CA ILE A 71 -20.78 -0.94 -32.61
C ILE A 71 -20.90 -2.37 -32.06
N LYS A 72 -19.82 -3.15 -32.08
CA LYS A 72 -19.80 -4.50 -31.50
C LYS A 72 -20.16 -4.49 -30.01
N GLN A 73 -19.61 -3.54 -29.24
CA GLN A 73 -19.92 -3.41 -27.82
C GLN A 73 -21.40 -3.07 -27.60
N LEU A 74 -21.94 -2.10 -28.34
CA LEU A 74 -23.36 -1.72 -28.28
C LEU A 74 -24.27 -2.91 -28.63
N GLN A 75 -23.97 -3.64 -29.71
CA GLN A 75 -24.72 -4.83 -30.11
C GLN A 75 -24.64 -5.96 -29.09
N THR A 76 -23.49 -6.15 -28.44
CA THR A 76 -23.32 -7.13 -27.35
C THR A 76 -24.24 -6.83 -26.17
N LEU A 77 -24.49 -5.54 -25.90
CA LEU A 77 -25.43 -5.07 -24.88
C LEU A 77 -26.88 -4.97 -25.39
N GLY A 78 -27.14 -5.33 -26.65
CA GLY A 78 -28.48 -5.23 -27.27
C GLY A 78 -28.94 -3.80 -27.58
N VAL A 79 -28.01 -2.83 -27.64
CA VAL A 79 -28.32 -1.42 -27.83
C VAL A 79 -28.61 -1.10 -29.29
N THR A 80 -29.80 -0.53 -29.53
CA THR A 80 -30.21 0.02 -30.84
C THR A 80 -30.43 1.53 -30.80
N HIS A 81 -30.46 2.12 -29.60
CA HIS A 81 -30.72 3.54 -29.34
C HIS A 81 -29.73 4.06 -28.30
N VAL A 82 -29.06 5.17 -28.58
CA VAL A 82 -28.00 5.72 -27.72
C VAL A 82 -27.94 7.24 -27.81
N ASP A 83 -27.66 7.90 -26.69
CA ASP A 83 -27.27 9.30 -26.67
C ASP A 83 -25.74 9.39 -26.88
N VAL A 84 -25.28 10.43 -27.57
CA VAL A 84 -23.85 10.68 -27.81
C VAL A 84 -23.48 12.07 -27.34
N MET A 85 -22.42 12.20 -26.56
CA MET A 85 -21.84 13.48 -26.14
C MET A 85 -20.40 13.59 -26.63
N PHE A 86 -20.11 14.65 -27.40
CA PHE A 86 -18.73 14.97 -27.76
C PHE A 86 -18.12 15.94 -26.76
N SER A 87 -16.99 15.56 -26.18
CA SER A 87 -16.22 16.41 -25.26
C SER A 87 -15.71 17.65 -25.99
N HIS A 88 -15.17 17.45 -27.19
CA HIS A 88 -14.73 18.46 -28.14
C HIS A 88 -14.70 17.83 -29.53
N LEU A 89 -14.47 18.63 -30.57
CA LEU A 89 -14.79 18.18 -31.93
C LEU A 89 -13.59 17.57 -32.71
N HIS A 90 -12.51 17.10 -32.08
CA HIS A 90 -11.41 16.45 -32.82
C HIS A 90 -11.81 15.08 -33.38
N THR A 91 -11.16 14.68 -34.48
CA THR A 91 -11.57 13.50 -35.25
C THR A 91 -11.46 12.20 -34.46
N ASP A 92 -10.51 12.10 -33.52
CA ASP A 92 -10.34 10.97 -32.61
C ASP A 92 -11.33 10.94 -31.43
N HIS A 93 -12.32 11.84 -31.46
CA HIS A 93 -13.44 11.91 -30.53
C HIS A 93 -14.78 11.82 -31.26
N THR A 94 -14.89 12.36 -32.47
CA THR A 94 -16.18 12.47 -33.18
C THR A 94 -16.45 11.38 -34.22
N GLY A 95 -15.57 10.38 -34.34
CA GLY A 95 -15.69 9.30 -35.31
C GLY A 95 -15.40 9.75 -36.75
N GLY A 96 -14.72 10.88 -36.93
CA GLY A 96 -14.41 11.43 -38.25
C GLY A 96 -13.04 10.97 -38.77
N CYS A 97 -12.79 11.21 -40.05
CA CYS A 97 -11.46 11.13 -40.66
C CYS A 97 -11.13 12.40 -41.45
N SER A 98 -9.98 12.43 -42.12
CA SER A 98 -9.51 13.61 -42.87
C SER A 98 -10.41 13.97 -44.07
N THR A 99 -11.20 13.01 -44.58
CA THR A 99 -12.04 13.17 -45.77
C THR A 99 -13.54 13.16 -45.47
N ASP A 100 -13.97 12.60 -44.34
CA ASP A 100 -15.38 12.53 -43.93
C ASP A 100 -15.53 12.72 -42.42
N LEU A 101 -16.09 13.87 -42.02
CA LEU A 101 -16.30 14.23 -40.62
C LEU A 101 -17.38 13.38 -39.92
N GLN A 102 -18.18 12.62 -40.67
CA GLN A 102 -19.30 11.82 -40.15
C GLN A 102 -19.12 10.31 -40.38
N ALA A 103 -17.93 9.87 -40.79
CA ALA A 103 -17.70 8.48 -41.22
C ALA A 103 -18.14 7.43 -40.19
N GLY A 104 -17.77 7.61 -38.92
CA GLY A 104 -18.17 6.74 -37.81
C GLY A 104 -19.67 6.79 -37.51
N LEU A 105 -20.26 7.99 -37.52
CA LEU A 105 -21.70 8.17 -37.33
C LEU A 105 -22.52 7.46 -38.42
N LYS A 106 -22.06 7.51 -39.67
CA LYS A 106 -22.66 6.75 -40.79
C LYS A 106 -22.56 5.24 -40.56
N GLN A 107 -21.45 4.75 -40.02
CA GLN A 107 -21.31 3.32 -39.69
C GLN A 107 -22.29 2.88 -38.59
N PHE A 108 -22.57 3.73 -37.60
CA PHE A 108 -23.58 3.45 -36.57
C PHE A 108 -24.96 3.28 -37.19
N ALA A 109 -25.36 4.24 -38.03
CA ALA A 109 -26.65 4.20 -38.73
C ALA A 109 -26.77 2.95 -39.63
N LEU A 110 -25.73 2.62 -40.39
CA LEU A 110 -25.68 1.41 -41.23
C LEU A 110 -25.77 0.10 -40.42
N SER A 111 -25.39 0.14 -39.14
CA SER A 111 -25.41 -1.00 -38.22
C SER A 111 -26.71 -1.09 -37.41
N GLY A 112 -27.70 -0.23 -37.70
CA GLY A 112 -28.99 -0.21 -37.00
C GLY A 112 -28.94 0.48 -35.63
N ILE A 113 -27.93 1.29 -35.34
CA ILE A 113 -27.82 2.09 -34.12
C ILE A 113 -28.31 3.50 -34.42
N THR A 114 -29.36 3.91 -33.70
CA THR A 114 -29.96 5.25 -33.78
C THR A 114 -29.39 6.14 -32.69
N ILE A 115 -29.05 7.38 -33.05
CA ILE A 115 -28.63 8.40 -32.09
C ILE A 115 -29.84 9.26 -31.74
N ASP A 116 -30.29 9.19 -30.48
CA ASP A 116 -31.48 9.91 -30.02
C ASP A 116 -31.16 11.36 -29.70
N THR A 117 -30.12 11.60 -28.91
CA THR A 117 -29.58 12.93 -28.65
C THR A 117 -28.10 13.00 -28.97
N LEU A 118 -27.70 13.99 -29.78
CA LEU A 118 -26.31 14.36 -29.98
C LEU A 118 -26.02 15.64 -29.18
N TYR A 119 -25.33 15.48 -28.06
CA TYR A 119 -24.82 16.58 -27.25
C TYR A 119 -23.49 17.07 -27.81
N LEU A 120 -23.42 18.38 -28.10
CA LEU A 120 -22.24 19.06 -28.62
C LEU A 120 -21.83 20.19 -27.66
N PRO A 121 -20.54 20.56 -27.57
CA PRO A 121 -20.16 21.78 -26.87
C PRO A 121 -20.88 22.98 -27.49
N ASP A 122 -21.35 23.92 -26.68
CA ASP A 122 -21.96 25.13 -27.20
C ASP A 122 -20.92 25.96 -28.00
N PRO A 123 -21.28 26.53 -29.17
CA PRO A 123 -20.37 27.35 -29.98
C PRO A 123 -19.71 28.50 -29.21
N SER A 124 -20.35 29.03 -28.17
CA SER A 124 -19.80 30.08 -27.30
C SER A 124 -18.60 29.61 -26.45
N LEU A 125 -18.41 28.30 -26.26
CA LEU A 125 -17.28 27.77 -25.52
C LEU A 125 -15.98 27.81 -26.33
N ALA A 126 -16.06 27.76 -27.67
CA ALA A 126 -14.90 27.68 -28.56
C ALA A 126 -14.96 28.73 -29.69
N VAL A 127 -15.30 29.98 -29.37
CA VAL A 127 -15.57 31.06 -30.35
C VAL A 127 -14.42 31.32 -31.34
N LEU A 128 -13.18 31.02 -30.96
CA LEU A 128 -12.01 31.21 -31.84
C LEU A 128 -11.71 29.97 -32.69
N SER A 129 -12.43 28.87 -32.53
CA SER A 129 -12.17 27.65 -33.31
C SER A 129 -12.43 27.89 -34.80
N ARG A 130 -11.46 27.52 -35.62
CA ARG A 130 -11.58 27.56 -37.08
C ARG A 130 -12.21 26.29 -37.65
N SER A 131 -12.18 25.19 -36.91
CA SER A 131 -12.64 23.88 -37.39
C SER A 131 -14.07 23.55 -36.95
N TYR A 132 -14.55 24.15 -35.87
CA TYR A 132 -15.87 23.83 -35.30
C TYR A 132 -17.04 24.17 -36.24
N PRO A 133 -17.08 25.31 -36.96
CA PRO A 133 -18.22 25.62 -37.83
C PRO A 133 -18.53 24.54 -38.87
N SER A 134 -17.50 23.99 -39.54
CA SER A 134 -17.71 22.91 -40.52
C SER A 134 -18.09 21.59 -39.88
N ARG A 135 -17.61 21.31 -38.67
CA ARG A 135 -17.98 20.12 -37.89
C ARG A 135 -19.42 20.18 -37.39
N TYR A 136 -19.87 21.34 -36.88
CA TYR A 136 -21.28 21.55 -36.53
C TYR A 136 -22.19 21.33 -37.74
N ALA A 137 -21.87 21.93 -38.89
CA ALA A 137 -22.65 21.74 -40.11
C ALA A 137 -22.71 20.26 -40.54
N ALA A 138 -21.60 19.53 -40.40
CA ALA A 138 -21.56 18.11 -40.68
C ALA A 138 -22.48 17.31 -39.74
N PHE A 139 -22.42 17.54 -38.43
CA PHE A 139 -23.27 16.82 -37.48
C PHE A 139 -24.75 17.19 -37.60
N GLN A 140 -25.07 18.45 -37.89
CA GLN A 140 -26.43 18.90 -38.21
C GLN A 140 -26.97 18.20 -39.45
N ALA A 141 -26.15 18.08 -40.50
CA ALA A 141 -26.52 17.35 -41.71
C ALA A 141 -26.78 15.86 -41.42
N PHE A 142 -25.90 15.21 -40.65
CA PHE A 142 -26.09 13.81 -40.24
C PHE A 142 -27.39 13.62 -39.45
N MET A 143 -27.63 14.41 -38.41
CA MET A 143 -28.82 14.25 -37.58
C MET A 143 -30.11 14.54 -38.36
N SER A 144 -30.05 15.46 -39.33
CA SER A 144 -31.18 15.74 -40.23
C SER A 144 -31.52 14.56 -41.14
N THR A 145 -30.55 13.71 -41.51
CA THR A 145 -30.83 12.50 -42.31
C THR A 145 -31.37 11.32 -41.50
N GLN A 146 -31.09 11.28 -40.19
CA GLN A 146 -31.66 10.28 -39.28
C GLN A 146 -33.15 10.54 -38.99
N GLY A 147 -33.57 11.81 -38.93
CA GLY A 147 -34.98 12.22 -38.81
C GLY A 147 -35.65 12.04 -37.44
N THR A 148 -35.08 11.25 -36.52
CA THR A 148 -35.64 10.98 -35.18
C THR A 148 -34.85 11.60 -34.03
N GLY A 149 -33.57 11.92 -34.23
CA GLY A 149 -32.71 12.45 -33.18
C GLY A 149 -32.69 13.99 -33.09
N ARG A 150 -32.19 14.52 -31.97
CA ARG A 150 -32.04 15.97 -31.73
C ARG A 150 -30.59 16.34 -31.38
N ILE A 151 -30.24 17.60 -31.62
CA ILE A 151 -28.97 18.17 -31.17
C ILE A 151 -29.20 19.03 -29.94
N VAL A 152 -28.33 18.90 -28.93
CA VAL A 152 -28.31 19.77 -27.75
C VAL A 152 -26.92 20.38 -27.62
N TYR A 153 -26.86 21.69 -27.51
CA TYR A 153 -25.62 22.41 -27.25
C TYR A 153 -25.46 22.60 -25.74
N LEU A 154 -24.37 22.08 -25.19
CA LEU A 154 -24.07 22.07 -23.77
C LEU A 154 -23.14 23.24 -23.40
N ASN A 155 -23.58 24.03 -22.42
CA ASN A 155 -22.82 25.09 -21.79
C ASN A 155 -22.47 24.76 -20.33
N VAL A 156 -21.59 25.55 -19.72
CA VAL A 156 -21.21 25.36 -18.31
C VAL A 156 -22.43 25.58 -17.42
N GLY A 157 -22.74 24.58 -16.58
CA GLY A 157 -23.92 24.55 -15.72
C GLY A 157 -25.02 23.61 -16.21
N ASP A 158 -25.00 23.21 -17.49
CA ASP A 158 -25.97 22.28 -18.05
C ASP A 158 -25.79 20.85 -17.51
N GLN A 159 -26.81 20.03 -17.73
CA GLN A 159 -26.87 18.65 -17.26
C GLN A 159 -27.19 17.66 -18.38
N VAL A 160 -26.62 16.47 -18.26
CA VAL A 160 -26.90 15.30 -19.10
C VAL A 160 -27.32 14.15 -18.19
N ASN A 161 -28.45 13.51 -18.46
CA ASN A 161 -28.95 12.41 -17.63
C ASN A 161 -28.79 11.07 -18.35
N VAL A 162 -28.44 10.02 -17.60
CA VAL A 162 -28.37 8.63 -18.06
C VAL A 162 -28.86 7.74 -16.93
N GLY A 163 -30.13 7.32 -17.01
CA GLY A 163 -30.79 6.56 -15.95
C GLY A 163 -30.70 7.27 -14.60
N ASP A 164 -30.09 6.61 -13.63
CA ASP A 164 -29.89 7.11 -12.26
C ASP A 164 -28.70 8.09 -12.13
N ALA A 165 -27.92 8.29 -13.19
CA ALA A 165 -26.76 9.17 -13.18
C ALA A 165 -27.03 10.52 -13.86
N THR A 166 -26.47 11.58 -13.27
CA THR A 166 -26.52 12.94 -13.82
C THR A 166 -25.11 13.49 -13.99
N GLY A 167 -24.77 13.91 -15.21
CA GLY A 167 -23.55 14.62 -15.56
C GLY A 167 -23.76 16.12 -15.53
N LYS A 168 -23.00 16.84 -14.68
CA LYS A 168 -22.98 18.31 -14.67
C LYS A 168 -21.78 18.84 -15.44
N VAL A 169 -22.02 19.70 -16.42
CA VAL A 169 -20.96 20.41 -17.16
C VAL A 169 -20.37 21.50 -16.26
N ILE A 170 -19.08 21.38 -15.94
CA ILE A 170 -18.36 22.29 -15.03
C ILE A 170 -17.30 23.13 -15.75
N GLY A 171 -16.94 22.77 -16.98
CA GLY A 171 -15.99 23.48 -17.81
C GLY A 171 -16.24 23.26 -19.30
N PRO A 172 -15.51 23.99 -20.16
CA PRO A 172 -14.28 24.72 -19.85
C PRO A 172 -14.50 26.01 -19.06
N VAL A 173 -13.53 26.42 -18.23
CA VAL A 173 -13.60 27.61 -17.37
C VAL A 173 -12.86 28.77 -18.02
N ASN A 174 -13.64 29.75 -18.49
CA ASN A 174 -13.17 31.04 -18.99
C ASN A 174 -12.25 30.92 -20.21
N THR A 175 -12.84 30.49 -21.32
CA THR A 175 -12.13 30.29 -22.60
C THR A 175 -11.65 31.58 -23.24
N ASN A 176 -12.13 32.74 -22.81
CA ASN A 176 -11.63 34.05 -23.25
C ASN A 176 -10.18 34.31 -22.81
N GLU A 177 -9.78 33.78 -21.65
CA GLU A 177 -8.39 33.85 -21.19
C GLU A 177 -7.51 32.77 -21.84
N ILE A 178 -8.13 31.74 -22.41
CA ILE A 178 -7.46 30.66 -23.14
C ILE A 178 -7.52 31.00 -24.64
N SER A 179 -6.82 32.05 -25.07
CA SER A 179 -6.78 32.40 -26.49
C SER A 179 -5.70 31.60 -27.25
N PRO A 180 -5.95 31.07 -28.46
CA PRO A 180 -4.90 30.48 -29.29
C PRO A 180 -3.79 31.49 -29.59
N TYR A 181 -4.08 32.79 -29.59
CA TYR A 181 -3.09 33.84 -29.81
C TYR A 181 -2.20 34.08 -28.58
N ALA A 182 -2.59 33.63 -27.39
CA ALA A 182 -1.77 33.71 -26.17
C ALA A 182 -0.64 32.67 -26.16
N TYR A 183 -0.71 31.60 -26.96
CA TYR A 183 0.32 30.56 -27.05
C TYR A 183 1.51 30.98 -27.93
N THR A 184 2.17 32.08 -27.57
CA THR A 184 3.28 32.68 -28.37
C THR A 184 4.51 31.78 -28.48
N SER A 185 4.71 30.86 -27.54
CA SER A 185 5.80 29.86 -27.56
C SER A 185 5.61 28.75 -28.60
N ILE A 186 4.39 28.53 -29.09
CA ILE A 186 4.10 27.56 -30.15
C ILE A 186 4.26 28.28 -31.49
N THR A 187 5.19 27.86 -32.34
CA THR A 187 5.51 28.59 -33.59
C THR A 187 4.47 28.34 -34.69
N LYS A 188 3.93 27.13 -34.79
CA LYS A 188 2.94 26.79 -35.80
C LYS A 188 1.54 27.19 -35.35
N GLU A 189 0.90 28.06 -36.11
CA GLU A 189 -0.46 28.53 -35.81
C GLU A 189 -1.46 27.38 -35.66
N LYS A 190 -1.41 26.37 -36.53
CA LYS A 190 -2.27 25.18 -36.44
C LYS A 190 -2.18 24.48 -35.07
N GLU A 191 -0.98 24.36 -34.50
CA GLU A 191 -0.77 23.71 -33.20
C GLU A 191 -1.36 24.55 -32.05
N ARG A 192 -1.39 25.89 -32.19
CA ARG A 192 -2.08 26.77 -31.22
C ARG A 192 -3.58 26.53 -31.18
N PHE A 193 -4.21 26.40 -32.35
CA PHE A 193 -5.65 26.13 -32.44
C PHE A 193 -6.00 24.73 -31.96
N ILE A 194 -5.16 23.72 -32.22
CA ILE A 194 -5.33 22.37 -31.66
C ILE A 194 -5.33 22.43 -30.12
N ARG A 195 -4.33 23.08 -29.51
CA ARG A 195 -4.27 23.24 -28.05
C ARG A 195 -5.47 24.00 -27.49
N TYR A 196 -5.89 25.08 -28.18
CA TYR A 196 -7.08 25.83 -27.80
C TYR A 196 -8.34 24.97 -27.79
N GLU A 197 -8.60 24.24 -28.87
CA GLU A 197 -9.78 23.38 -28.99
C GLU A 197 -9.77 22.24 -27.97
N ASN A 198 -8.61 21.68 -27.66
CA ASN A 198 -8.43 20.70 -26.58
C ASN A 198 -8.82 21.29 -25.21
N ASN A 199 -8.36 22.52 -24.91
CA ASN A 199 -8.74 23.24 -23.69
C ASN A 199 -10.20 23.73 -23.69
N CYS A 200 -10.92 23.62 -24.80
CA CYS A 200 -12.36 23.87 -24.85
C CYS A 200 -13.19 22.60 -24.62
N SER A 201 -12.56 21.48 -24.25
CA SER A 201 -13.27 20.24 -23.92
C SER A 201 -14.27 20.45 -22.79
N LEU A 202 -15.47 19.90 -22.95
CA LEU A 202 -16.45 19.80 -21.88
C LEU A 202 -15.84 19.01 -20.72
N ALA A 203 -15.74 19.67 -19.56
CA ALA A 203 -15.42 19.02 -18.30
C ALA A 203 -16.74 18.69 -17.60
N VAL A 204 -16.93 17.42 -17.25
CA VAL A 204 -18.20 16.90 -16.71
C VAL A 204 -17.92 16.04 -15.48
N ILE A 205 -18.71 16.24 -14.44
CA ILE A 205 -18.78 15.33 -13.29
C ILE A 205 -20.12 14.61 -13.34
N PHE A 206 -20.08 13.29 -13.53
CA PHE A 206 -21.23 12.41 -13.39
C PHE A 206 -21.35 11.93 -11.95
N THR A 207 -22.58 11.96 -11.42
CA THR A 207 -22.92 11.47 -10.08
C THR A 207 -23.97 10.37 -10.20
N CYS A 208 -23.74 9.23 -9.56
CA CYS A 208 -24.73 8.16 -9.33
C CYS A 208 -24.65 7.77 -7.85
N GLY A 209 -25.71 8.05 -7.09
CA GLY A 209 -25.62 8.06 -5.63
C GLY A 209 -24.56 9.07 -5.16
N ASN A 210 -23.64 8.61 -4.31
CA ASN A 210 -22.46 9.34 -3.87
C ASN A 210 -21.23 9.12 -4.76
N THR A 211 -21.27 8.16 -5.69
CA THR A 211 -20.14 7.88 -6.59
C THR A 211 -20.01 8.95 -7.67
N ARG A 212 -18.78 9.40 -7.92
CA ARG A 212 -18.48 10.51 -8.82
C ARG A 212 -17.46 10.12 -9.89
N TYR A 213 -17.77 10.43 -11.15
CA TYR A 213 -16.90 10.20 -12.31
C TYR A 213 -16.55 11.52 -13.00
N PHE A 214 -15.25 11.82 -13.09
CA PHE A 214 -14.72 13.01 -13.76
C PHE A 214 -14.18 12.69 -15.17
N THR A 215 -14.54 13.52 -16.15
CA THR A 215 -13.93 13.53 -17.49
C THR A 215 -13.80 14.97 -17.99
N ALA A 216 -12.69 15.31 -18.65
CA ALA A 216 -12.48 16.62 -19.28
C ALA A 216 -11.83 16.52 -20.66
N GLY A 217 -12.18 15.46 -21.40
CA GLY A 217 -11.70 15.21 -22.76
C GLY A 217 -10.19 15.33 -22.88
N ASP A 218 -9.75 16.24 -23.75
CA ASP A 218 -8.34 16.47 -24.08
C ASP A 218 -7.76 17.72 -23.43
N SER A 219 -8.40 18.24 -22.38
CA SER A 219 -7.93 19.43 -21.67
C SER A 219 -6.45 19.31 -21.24
N TYR A 220 -5.71 20.40 -21.45
CA TYR A 220 -4.35 20.59 -20.94
C TYR A 220 -4.41 21.21 -19.54
N SER A 221 -3.24 21.36 -18.91
CA SER A 221 -3.05 22.00 -17.61
C SER A 221 -3.59 23.42 -17.59
N ASP A 222 -3.60 24.12 -18.73
CA ASP A 222 -4.14 25.49 -18.81
C ASP A 222 -5.61 25.52 -18.35
N GLU A 223 -6.43 24.58 -18.83
CA GLU A 223 -7.84 24.44 -18.41
C GLU A 223 -7.97 23.67 -17.10
N SER A 224 -7.24 22.56 -16.95
CA SER A 224 -7.33 21.73 -15.74
C SER A 224 -6.98 22.49 -14.45
N ASP A 225 -5.98 23.36 -14.48
CA ASP A 225 -5.60 24.16 -13.31
C ASP A 225 -6.58 25.30 -13.03
N ARG A 226 -7.33 25.75 -14.05
CA ARG A 226 -8.45 26.70 -13.89
C ARG A 226 -9.65 26.03 -13.24
N LEU A 227 -9.97 24.79 -13.62
CA LEU A 227 -10.96 23.97 -12.92
C LEU A 227 -10.59 23.84 -11.44
N VAL A 228 -9.32 23.54 -11.13
CA VAL A 228 -8.82 23.46 -9.75
C VAL A 228 -8.97 24.79 -9.03
N SER A 229 -8.56 25.89 -9.66
CA SER A 229 -8.66 27.23 -9.07
C SER A 229 -10.11 27.63 -8.77
N ARG A 230 -11.06 27.20 -9.61
CA ARG A 230 -12.48 27.52 -9.46
C ARG A 230 -13.20 26.63 -8.44
N TYR A 231 -12.92 25.34 -8.43
CA TYR A 231 -13.71 24.35 -7.71
C TYR A 231 -12.98 23.71 -6.52
N GLY A 232 -11.65 23.75 -6.50
CA GLY A 232 -10.82 23.18 -5.45
C GLY A 232 -11.17 21.73 -5.14
N THR A 233 -11.35 21.42 -3.86
CA THR A 233 -11.70 20.07 -3.37
C THR A 233 -13.08 19.59 -3.81
N SER A 234 -13.92 20.46 -4.38
CA SER A 234 -15.21 20.06 -4.98
C SER A 234 -15.03 19.20 -6.23
N LEU A 235 -13.82 19.14 -6.80
CA LEU A 235 -13.47 18.23 -7.90
C LEU A 235 -13.24 16.78 -7.46
N LYS A 236 -13.24 16.49 -6.15
CA LYS A 236 -13.04 15.12 -5.66
C LYS A 236 -14.01 14.15 -6.33
N CYS A 237 -13.47 13.12 -6.99
CA CYS A 237 -14.22 12.08 -7.68
C CYS A 237 -13.59 10.70 -7.42
N ASP A 238 -14.38 9.64 -7.51
CA ASP A 238 -13.92 8.27 -7.27
C ASP A 238 -13.27 7.66 -8.52
N ILE A 239 -13.80 8.02 -9.70
CA ILE A 239 -13.36 7.54 -11.01
C ILE A 239 -12.93 8.74 -11.85
N MET A 240 -11.82 8.62 -12.57
CA MET A 240 -11.34 9.64 -13.50
C MET A 240 -10.94 9.04 -14.85
N LYS A 241 -11.48 9.57 -15.94
CA LYS A 241 -10.85 9.40 -17.26
C LYS A 241 -9.66 10.35 -17.32
N MET A 242 -8.46 9.83 -17.54
CA MET A 242 -7.27 10.68 -17.65
C MET A 242 -7.38 11.55 -18.90
N ASN A 243 -7.07 12.84 -18.74
CA ASN A 243 -7.22 13.82 -19.81
C ASN A 243 -6.18 13.59 -20.91
N HIS A 244 -6.51 14.00 -22.14
CA HIS A 244 -5.59 14.05 -23.27
C HIS A 244 -4.81 12.75 -23.44
N HIS A 245 -5.52 11.62 -23.54
CA HIS A 245 -4.92 10.31 -23.76
C HIS A 245 -3.90 9.90 -22.68
N GLY A 246 -4.07 10.41 -21.45
CA GLY A 246 -3.16 10.15 -20.33
C GLY A 246 -1.82 10.90 -20.42
N ILE A 247 -1.71 11.92 -21.26
CA ILE A 247 -0.48 12.72 -21.38
C ILE A 247 -0.30 13.61 -20.14
N GLY A 248 0.94 13.75 -19.67
CA GLY A 248 1.24 14.48 -18.43
C GLY A 248 0.86 15.96 -18.42
N SER A 249 0.68 16.59 -19.59
CA SER A 249 0.24 17.98 -19.71
C SER A 249 -1.25 18.16 -19.40
N GLY A 250 -2.10 17.15 -19.55
CA GLY A 250 -3.53 17.23 -19.19
C GLY A 250 -3.83 16.77 -17.75
N ASN A 251 -2.83 16.19 -17.08
CA ASN A 251 -2.98 15.52 -15.79
C ASN A 251 -1.97 16.12 -14.79
N SER A 252 -2.15 17.40 -14.49
CA SER A 252 -1.29 18.17 -13.58
C SER A 252 -1.32 17.62 -12.15
N VAL A 253 -0.30 17.98 -11.35
CA VAL A 253 -0.24 17.59 -9.93
C VAL A 253 -1.44 18.17 -9.16
N SER A 254 -1.73 19.46 -9.37
CA SER A 254 -2.88 20.19 -8.83
C SER A 254 -4.22 19.53 -9.15
N LEU A 255 -4.41 19.08 -10.40
CA LEU A 255 -5.65 18.39 -10.78
C LEU A 255 -5.80 17.08 -10.01
N LEU A 256 -4.77 16.23 -9.99
CA LEU A 256 -4.86 14.93 -9.32
C LEU A 256 -4.95 15.06 -7.79
N GLU A 257 -4.34 16.10 -7.21
CA GLU A 257 -4.52 16.47 -5.78
C GLU A 257 -5.95 16.93 -5.47
N ALA A 258 -6.63 17.59 -6.40
CA ALA A 258 -8.01 18.03 -6.23
C ALA A 258 -9.02 16.90 -6.45
N VAL A 259 -8.80 16.04 -7.47
CA VAL A 259 -9.72 14.95 -7.84
C VAL A 259 -9.55 13.73 -6.93
N GLN A 260 -8.31 13.36 -6.56
CA GLN A 260 -7.97 12.20 -5.73
C GLN A 260 -8.71 10.89 -6.07
N PRO A 261 -8.69 10.45 -7.34
CA PRO A 261 -9.46 9.29 -7.77
C PRO A 261 -8.92 7.98 -7.17
N SER A 262 -9.84 7.08 -6.80
CA SER A 262 -9.51 5.71 -6.39
C SER A 262 -9.23 4.83 -7.60
N TYR A 263 -9.86 5.15 -8.73
CA TYR A 263 -9.65 4.49 -10.00
C TYR A 263 -9.54 5.52 -11.13
N ALA A 264 -8.65 5.27 -12.07
CA ALA A 264 -8.60 5.99 -13.32
C ALA A 264 -8.32 5.05 -14.48
N PHE A 265 -8.62 5.53 -15.68
CA PHE A 265 -8.24 4.87 -16.90
C PHE A 265 -7.69 5.88 -17.91
N ILE A 266 -6.70 5.42 -18.68
CA ILE A 266 -6.26 6.08 -19.89
C ILE A 266 -7.10 5.47 -21.03
N PRO A 267 -7.75 6.30 -21.88
CA PRO A 267 -8.54 5.80 -23.00
C PRO A 267 -7.66 5.08 -24.04
N ASN A 268 -8.23 4.67 -25.18
CA ASN A 268 -7.52 3.81 -26.12
C ASN A 268 -6.36 4.55 -26.79
N THR A 269 -5.14 4.40 -26.29
CA THR A 269 -3.96 5.14 -26.78
C THR A 269 -2.78 4.24 -27.19
N GLY A 270 -2.85 2.92 -26.94
CA GLY A 270 -1.85 1.94 -27.39
C GLY A 270 -0.39 2.34 -27.07
N VAL A 271 -0.11 2.79 -25.85
CA VAL A 271 1.10 3.59 -25.58
C VAL A 271 2.30 2.72 -25.23
N SER A 272 3.15 2.49 -26.23
CA SER A 272 4.59 2.19 -26.09
C SER A 272 5.48 3.36 -26.56
N GLU A 273 4.89 4.44 -27.07
CA GLU A 273 5.65 5.60 -27.58
C GLU A 273 6.45 6.32 -26.48
N THR A 274 7.75 6.47 -26.71
CA THR A 274 8.66 7.20 -25.83
C THR A 274 8.71 8.69 -26.18
N ASP A 275 8.84 9.53 -25.17
CA ASP A 275 9.21 10.93 -25.32
C ASP A 275 10.69 11.03 -25.71
N ALA A 276 10.98 11.65 -26.85
CA ALA A 276 12.34 11.69 -27.42
C ALA A 276 13.37 12.41 -26.54
N LYS A 277 12.95 13.24 -25.57
CA LYS A 277 13.86 13.96 -24.67
C LYS A 277 14.19 13.16 -23.41
N THR A 278 13.22 12.40 -22.90
CA THR A 278 13.33 11.68 -21.62
C THR A 278 13.50 10.18 -21.78
N ASN A 279 13.24 9.64 -22.97
CA ASN A 279 13.19 8.22 -23.29
C ASN A 279 12.18 7.41 -22.44
N LYS A 280 11.21 8.09 -21.82
CA LYS A 280 10.13 7.48 -21.01
C LYS A 280 8.83 7.45 -21.80
N TRP A 281 7.89 6.59 -21.42
CA TRP A 281 6.54 6.63 -21.98
C TRP A 281 5.93 8.02 -21.80
N ARG A 282 5.27 8.53 -22.85
CA ARG A 282 4.60 9.84 -22.81
C ARG A 282 3.54 9.96 -21.71
N THR A 283 2.94 8.83 -21.32
CA THR A 283 1.97 8.71 -20.22
C THR A 283 2.62 8.47 -18.86
N GLY A 284 3.91 8.13 -18.79
CA GLY A 284 4.58 7.72 -17.54
C GLY A 284 4.53 8.79 -16.45
N THR A 285 4.56 10.08 -16.82
CA THR A 285 4.40 11.17 -15.84
C THR A 285 2.99 11.21 -15.25
N ALA A 286 1.95 11.03 -16.06
CA ALA A 286 0.57 11.03 -15.59
C ALA A 286 0.28 9.78 -14.75
N ILE A 287 0.74 8.62 -15.20
CA ILE A 287 0.61 7.34 -14.48
C ILE A 287 1.26 7.47 -13.10
N LYS A 288 2.51 7.94 -13.01
CA LYS A 288 3.20 8.11 -11.72
C LYS A 288 2.44 9.02 -10.74
N ARG A 289 1.83 10.10 -11.24
CA ARG A 289 1.01 10.99 -10.40
C ARG A 289 -0.29 10.29 -9.97
N MET A 290 -0.96 9.62 -10.90
CA MET A 290 -2.22 8.92 -10.66
C MET A 290 -2.09 7.76 -9.67
N THR A 291 -1.03 6.96 -9.80
CA THR A 291 -0.77 5.79 -8.93
C THR A 291 -0.41 6.17 -7.49
N SER A 292 -0.21 7.46 -7.20
CA SER A 292 -0.14 7.97 -5.82
C SER A 292 -1.51 8.03 -5.13
N TYR A 293 -2.61 7.94 -5.88
CA TYR A 293 -3.99 8.00 -5.37
C TYR A 293 -4.74 6.68 -5.54
N GLY A 294 -4.69 6.10 -6.73
CA GLY A 294 -5.54 4.99 -7.11
C GLY A 294 -4.95 4.12 -8.21
N LEU A 295 -5.72 3.10 -8.64
CA LEU A 295 -5.35 2.26 -9.77
C LEU A 295 -5.47 3.04 -11.08
N CYS A 296 -4.52 2.88 -11.99
CA CYS A 296 -4.60 3.43 -13.35
C CYS A 296 -4.61 2.28 -14.37
N TYR A 297 -5.65 2.18 -15.18
CA TYR A 297 -5.80 1.14 -16.21
C TYR A 297 -5.57 1.70 -17.60
N LEU A 298 -4.70 1.08 -18.40
CA LEU A 298 -4.33 1.54 -19.74
C LEU A 298 -5.13 0.75 -20.78
N VAL A 299 -6.31 1.25 -21.17
CA VAL A 299 -7.28 0.48 -21.97
C VAL A 299 -6.67 -0.07 -23.27
N GLY A 300 -5.92 0.76 -23.98
CA GLY A 300 -5.28 0.35 -25.24
C GLY A 300 -4.16 -0.69 -25.07
N ASN A 301 -3.40 -0.63 -23.98
CA ASN A 301 -2.31 -1.58 -23.70
C ASN A 301 -2.82 -2.91 -23.15
N GLU A 302 -3.90 -2.84 -22.36
CA GLU A 302 -4.54 -4.01 -21.77
C GLU A 302 -5.40 -4.80 -22.77
N GLU A 303 -5.65 -4.22 -23.95
CA GLU A 303 -6.45 -4.76 -25.05
C GLU A 303 -7.84 -5.27 -24.64
N LYS A 304 -8.39 -4.68 -23.56
CA LYS A 304 -9.66 -5.09 -22.96
C LYS A 304 -10.36 -3.88 -22.37
N THR A 305 -11.64 -3.76 -22.69
CA THR A 305 -12.56 -2.84 -22.04
C THR A 305 -12.54 -3.07 -20.53
N LEU A 306 -12.45 -1.98 -19.78
CA LEU A 306 -12.64 -1.98 -18.32
C LEU A 306 -14.05 -1.48 -18.01
N ILE A 307 -14.76 -2.19 -17.14
CA ILE A 307 -16.10 -1.82 -16.71
C ILE A 307 -16.07 -1.50 -15.23
N PHE A 308 -16.52 -0.29 -14.87
CA PHE A 308 -16.85 0.09 -13.51
C PHE A 308 -18.33 -0.18 -13.30
N HIS A 309 -18.64 -1.23 -12.56
CA HIS A 309 -20.01 -1.55 -12.15
C HIS A 309 -20.28 -0.93 -10.79
N ILE A 310 -21.17 0.05 -10.75
CA ILE A 310 -21.52 0.83 -9.56
C ILE A 310 -22.94 0.45 -9.15
N GLU A 311 -23.09 -0.13 -7.97
CA GLU A 311 -24.40 -0.42 -7.35
C GLU A 311 -24.38 0.10 -5.91
N ASN A 312 -25.29 1.03 -5.57
CA ASN A 312 -25.36 1.66 -4.25
C ASN A 312 -23.99 2.10 -3.72
N ASP A 313 -23.27 2.90 -4.50
CA ASP A 313 -21.93 3.41 -4.21
C ASP A 313 -20.79 2.40 -4.18
N LYS A 314 -21.07 1.10 -4.39
CA LYS A 314 -20.05 0.08 -4.46
C LYS A 314 -19.53 -0.05 -5.88
N ILE A 315 -18.25 0.27 -6.07
CA ILE A 315 -17.54 0.08 -7.34
C ILE A 315 -16.96 -1.34 -7.40
N THR A 316 -17.31 -2.10 -8.44
CA THR A 316 -16.72 -3.40 -8.76
C THR A 316 -16.17 -3.37 -10.19
N LEU A 317 -14.94 -3.84 -10.39
CA LEU A 317 -14.30 -3.83 -11.71
C LEU A 317 -14.48 -5.15 -12.46
N TYR A 318 -14.75 -5.06 -13.77
CA TYR A 318 -14.81 -6.18 -14.70
C TYR A 318 -13.96 -5.90 -15.92
N ARG A 319 -13.39 -6.94 -16.53
CA ARG A 319 -12.63 -6.84 -17.79
C ARG A 319 -13.33 -7.60 -18.89
N GLY A 320 -13.66 -6.92 -19.98
CA GLY A 320 -14.37 -7.48 -21.13
C GLY A 320 -15.56 -6.63 -21.53
N ASP A 321 -16.54 -7.26 -22.16
CA ASP A 321 -17.70 -6.63 -22.82
C ASP A 321 -18.99 -6.67 -21.99
N THR A 322 -19.05 -7.43 -20.89
CA THR A 322 -20.25 -7.53 -20.03
C THR A 322 -19.92 -7.66 -18.55
N VAL A 323 -20.89 -7.33 -17.69
CA VAL A 323 -20.83 -7.49 -16.22
C VAL A 323 -21.20 -8.93 -15.84
N GLU A 324 -20.26 -9.85 -16.01
CA GLU A 324 -20.43 -11.27 -15.68
C GLU A 324 -19.45 -11.72 -14.60
N THR A 325 -19.86 -12.65 -13.73
CA THR A 325 -19.04 -13.16 -12.63
C THR A 325 -17.66 -13.65 -13.08
N GLY A 326 -17.55 -14.27 -14.26
CA GLY A 326 -16.28 -14.74 -14.82
C GLY A 326 -15.34 -13.64 -15.31
N LYS A 327 -15.84 -12.41 -15.49
CA LYS A 327 -15.08 -11.23 -15.95
C LYS A 327 -14.70 -10.29 -14.80
N LYS A 328 -15.19 -10.56 -13.59
CA LYS A 328 -14.91 -9.77 -12.38
C LYS A 328 -13.43 -9.84 -12.02
N MET A 329 -12.82 -8.68 -11.77
CA MET A 329 -11.44 -8.59 -11.30
C MET A 329 -11.35 -9.09 -9.85
N THR A 330 -10.69 -10.24 -9.67
CA THR A 330 -10.37 -10.85 -8.37
C THR A 330 -8.98 -11.45 -8.43
N GLY A 331 -8.35 -11.67 -7.27
CA GLY A 331 -7.01 -12.23 -7.19
C GLY A 331 -5.94 -11.30 -7.77
N TRP A 332 -4.84 -11.90 -8.22
CA TRP A 332 -3.71 -11.18 -8.81
C TRP A 332 -4.04 -10.64 -10.20
N GLN A 333 -3.68 -9.39 -10.43
CA GLN A 333 -3.81 -8.70 -11.71
C GLN A 333 -2.46 -8.09 -12.07
N SER A 334 -1.88 -8.53 -13.19
CA SER A 334 -0.72 -7.88 -13.80
C SER A 334 -1.24 -6.86 -14.80
N LEU A 335 -0.92 -5.58 -14.59
CA LEU A 335 -1.41 -4.48 -15.43
C LEU A 335 -0.27 -3.55 -15.84
N TYR A 336 -0.30 -3.05 -17.07
CA TYR A 336 0.62 -2.04 -17.57
C TYR A 336 0.56 -0.76 -16.74
N GLY A 337 1.72 -0.14 -16.51
CA GLY A 337 1.80 1.14 -15.80
C GLY A 337 2.94 1.28 -14.80
N ALA A 338 3.86 0.31 -14.77
CA ALA A 338 5.09 0.43 -13.98
C ALA A 338 6.06 1.46 -14.60
N ASP A 339 7.35 1.41 -14.24
CA ASP A 339 8.31 2.43 -14.65
C ASP A 339 8.68 2.40 -16.15
N GLY A 340 8.32 1.33 -16.86
CA GLY A 340 8.62 1.11 -18.28
C GLY A 340 10.10 0.94 -18.59
N LEU A 341 10.96 0.86 -17.57
CA LEU A 341 12.42 0.77 -17.70
C LEU A 341 12.93 -0.58 -17.17
N TYR A 342 12.51 -0.96 -15.98
CA TYR A 342 12.85 -2.23 -15.35
C TYR A 342 11.64 -3.15 -15.27
N ARG A 343 10.43 -2.58 -15.25
CA ARG A 343 9.17 -3.32 -15.30
C ARG A 343 8.15 -2.56 -16.14
N ASP A 344 7.44 -3.27 -17.00
CA ASP A 344 6.31 -2.73 -17.78
C ASP A 344 4.97 -2.88 -17.03
N HIS A 345 4.85 -3.90 -16.16
CA HIS A 345 3.65 -4.18 -15.37
C HIS A 345 3.81 -3.96 -13.86
N ASP A 346 2.77 -3.40 -13.26
CA ASP A 346 2.50 -3.40 -11.83
C ASP A 346 1.59 -4.58 -11.46
N MET A 347 1.82 -5.17 -10.29
CA MET A 347 0.96 -6.22 -9.75
C MET A 347 -0.06 -5.63 -8.78
N TYR A 348 -1.31 -6.00 -8.90
CA TYR A 348 -2.40 -5.61 -8.00
C TYR A 348 -3.07 -6.87 -7.44
N TYR A 349 -3.72 -6.75 -6.28
CA TYR A 349 -4.51 -7.84 -5.72
C TYR A 349 -5.92 -7.35 -5.36
N PHE A 350 -6.92 -8.01 -5.93
CA PHE A 350 -8.32 -7.83 -5.58
C PHE A 350 -8.77 -8.98 -4.69
N ASP A 351 -9.46 -8.68 -3.60
CA ASP A 351 -9.99 -9.74 -2.75
C ASP A 351 -11.13 -10.53 -3.46
N LYS A 352 -11.65 -11.55 -2.79
CA LYS A 352 -12.76 -12.37 -3.33
C LYS A 352 -14.04 -11.57 -3.63
N ASN A 353 -14.19 -10.37 -3.05
CA ASN A 353 -15.32 -9.49 -3.27
C ASN A 353 -15.08 -8.49 -4.40
N GLY A 354 -13.88 -8.45 -4.98
CA GLY A 354 -13.46 -7.49 -6.00
C GLY A 354 -12.99 -6.15 -5.43
N SER A 355 -12.59 -6.11 -4.16
CA SER A 355 -12.04 -4.90 -3.53
C SER A 355 -10.52 -4.85 -3.68
N LEU A 356 -10.00 -3.71 -4.13
CA LEU A 356 -8.58 -3.48 -4.34
C LEU A 356 -7.81 -3.47 -3.01
N SER A 357 -6.71 -4.21 -2.93
CA SER A 357 -5.88 -4.28 -1.72
C SER A 357 -4.87 -3.13 -1.64
N THR A 358 -4.75 -2.55 -0.46
CA THR A 358 -3.74 -1.57 -0.07
C THR A 358 -3.12 -1.95 1.27
N GLY A 359 -1.93 -1.44 1.57
CA GLY A 359 -1.20 -1.71 2.80
C GLY A 359 -0.59 -3.13 2.85
N VAL A 360 -0.26 -3.58 4.06
CA VAL A 360 0.33 -4.90 4.27
C VAL A 360 -0.75 -5.98 4.23
N LYS A 361 -0.54 -7.02 3.42
CA LYS A 361 -1.45 -8.17 3.29
C LYS A 361 -0.68 -9.48 3.31
N MET A 362 -1.22 -10.47 4.01
CA MET A 362 -0.78 -11.86 3.88
C MET A 362 -1.64 -12.54 2.80
N ILE A 363 -1.01 -13.01 1.73
CA ILE A 363 -1.67 -13.74 0.64
C ILE A 363 -0.95 -15.08 0.51
N GLY A 364 -1.70 -16.18 0.73
CA GLY A 364 -1.09 -17.49 0.91
C GLY A 364 -0.16 -17.50 2.14
N LYS A 365 1.12 -17.82 1.94
CA LYS A 365 2.15 -17.88 3.00
C LYS A 365 3.09 -16.67 3.03
N HIS A 366 2.87 -15.68 2.17
CA HIS A 366 3.76 -14.54 1.97
C HIS A 366 3.08 -13.23 2.36
N TYR A 367 3.88 -12.29 2.87
CA TYR A 367 3.45 -10.92 3.07
C TYR A 367 3.80 -10.07 1.84
N TYR A 368 2.94 -9.12 1.54
CA TYR A 368 3.08 -8.15 0.46
C TYR A 368 2.76 -6.77 1.01
N TYR A 369 3.35 -5.75 0.42
CA TYR A 369 2.93 -4.37 0.66
C TYR A 369 2.36 -3.79 -0.62
N PHE A 370 1.12 -3.31 -0.55
CA PHE A 370 0.47 -2.59 -1.63
C PHE A 370 0.48 -1.10 -1.31
N ARG A 371 0.99 -0.29 -2.24
CA ARG A 371 1.00 1.18 -2.17
C ARG A 371 -0.44 1.73 -2.15
N LYS A 372 -0.59 3.04 -1.92
CA LYS A 372 -1.90 3.69 -1.83
C LYS A 372 -2.74 3.49 -3.10
N GLY A 373 -2.13 3.51 -4.28
CA GLY A 373 -2.80 3.20 -5.55
C GLY A 373 -3.06 1.72 -5.81
N GLY A 374 -2.72 0.83 -4.88
CA GLY A 374 -2.97 -0.61 -4.96
C GLY A 374 -1.88 -1.42 -5.64
N GLN A 375 -0.81 -0.80 -6.15
CA GLN A 375 0.34 -1.49 -6.73
C GLN A 375 1.12 -2.21 -5.63
N MET A 376 1.44 -3.48 -5.82
CA MET A 376 2.43 -4.19 -5.02
C MET A 376 3.77 -3.46 -5.14
N ASP A 377 4.40 -3.22 -4.00
CA ASP A 377 5.70 -2.55 -3.92
C ASP A 377 6.84 -3.56 -3.99
N TYR A 378 8.02 -3.06 -4.32
CA TYR A 378 9.23 -3.83 -4.54
C TYR A 378 10.40 -3.20 -3.76
N GLY A 379 11.57 -3.82 -3.86
CA GLY A 379 12.83 -3.17 -3.54
C GLY A 379 13.16 -2.01 -4.50
N THR A 380 14.45 -1.72 -4.63
CA THR A 380 14.97 -0.66 -5.50
C THR A 380 15.85 -1.23 -6.60
N TYR A 381 15.87 -0.59 -7.77
CA TYR A 381 16.81 -0.89 -8.85
C TYR A 381 17.83 0.25 -8.93
N ASN A 382 19.12 -0.09 -9.03
CA ASN A 382 20.14 0.91 -9.31
C ASN A 382 20.13 1.30 -10.81
N SER A 383 20.93 2.29 -11.21
CA SER A 383 20.99 2.77 -12.60
C SER A 383 21.40 1.70 -13.62
N ALA A 384 22.10 0.64 -13.19
CA ALA A 384 22.48 -0.49 -14.02
C ALA A 384 21.39 -1.59 -14.09
N GLY A 385 20.27 -1.44 -13.38
CA GLY A 385 19.19 -2.42 -13.32
C GLY A 385 19.41 -3.55 -12.31
N ASN A 386 20.40 -3.43 -11.42
CA ASN A 386 20.59 -4.43 -10.36
C ASN A 386 19.55 -4.20 -9.25
N TYR A 387 18.82 -5.26 -8.91
CA TYR A 387 17.82 -5.23 -7.86
C TYR A 387 18.45 -5.30 -6.45
N SER A 388 17.96 -4.45 -5.56
CA SER A 388 18.19 -4.49 -4.12
C SER A 388 16.85 -4.64 -3.43
N GLY A 389 16.70 -5.65 -2.58
CA GLY A 389 15.46 -5.83 -1.82
C GLY A 389 15.13 -4.69 -0.85
N TRP A 390 16.08 -3.80 -0.56
CA TRP A 390 15.85 -2.67 0.35
C TRP A 390 15.06 -1.53 -0.30
N HIS A 391 14.07 -1.01 0.44
CA HIS A 391 13.31 0.19 0.09
C HIS A 391 13.10 1.07 1.33
N SER A 392 13.41 2.36 1.21
CA SER A 392 13.22 3.36 2.28
C SER A 392 11.90 4.13 2.15
N TYR A 393 11.18 4.28 3.25
CA TYR A 393 9.96 5.07 3.42
C TYR A 393 10.13 6.02 4.60
N ASN A 394 10.30 7.32 4.34
CA ASN A 394 10.45 8.36 5.38
C ASN A 394 11.48 7.97 6.46
N GLY A 395 12.67 7.53 6.04
CA GLY A 395 13.76 7.10 6.94
C GLY A 395 13.68 5.65 7.43
N LYS A 396 12.51 4.99 7.37
CA LYS A 396 12.35 3.57 7.75
C LYS A 396 12.58 2.66 6.55
N LYS A 397 13.14 1.47 6.75
CA LYS A 397 13.44 0.53 5.66
C LYS A 397 12.53 -0.71 5.71
N ARG A 398 12.16 -1.23 4.56
CA ARG A 398 11.58 -2.58 4.38
C ARG A 398 12.48 -3.41 3.47
N TYR A 399 12.29 -4.73 3.49
CA TYR A 399 12.98 -5.64 2.60
C TYR A 399 12.01 -6.52 1.80
N PHE A 400 12.25 -6.60 0.49
CA PHE A 400 11.42 -7.28 -0.49
C PHE A 400 12.23 -8.33 -1.26
N ARG A 401 11.84 -9.60 -1.14
CA ARG A 401 12.45 -10.72 -1.89
C ARG A 401 11.64 -10.99 -3.14
N LEU A 402 12.29 -11.01 -4.29
CA LEU A 402 11.63 -11.44 -5.52
C LEU A 402 11.31 -12.94 -5.45
N SER A 403 10.20 -13.33 -6.07
CA SER A 403 9.92 -14.71 -6.43
C SER A 403 10.89 -15.20 -7.52
N ASP A 404 10.95 -16.51 -7.73
CA ASP A 404 11.82 -17.12 -8.75
C ASP A 404 11.50 -16.64 -10.17
N ASP A 405 10.24 -16.30 -10.44
CA ASP A 405 9.76 -15.71 -11.70
C ASP A 405 9.76 -14.18 -11.71
N GLU A 406 10.23 -13.55 -10.62
CA GLU A 406 10.29 -12.09 -10.40
C GLU A 406 8.97 -11.33 -10.55
N ASN A 407 7.84 -12.04 -10.64
CA ASN A 407 6.52 -11.45 -10.70
C ASN A 407 6.07 -10.88 -9.35
N TYR A 408 6.57 -11.45 -8.25
CA TYR A 408 6.13 -11.14 -6.90
C TYR A 408 7.28 -10.62 -6.04
N ALA A 409 6.97 -9.71 -5.12
CA ALA A 409 7.90 -9.21 -4.12
C ALA A 409 7.36 -9.52 -2.72
N TYR A 410 7.95 -10.54 -2.08
CA TYR A 410 7.62 -10.95 -0.72
C TYR A 410 8.27 -9.98 0.28
N MET A 411 7.44 -9.26 1.03
CA MET A 411 7.89 -8.40 2.12
C MET A 411 8.30 -9.26 3.33
N ASP A 412 9.48 -9.02 3.86
CA ASP A 412 9.96 -9.72 5.05
C ASP A 412 9.31 -9.15 6.34
N VAL A 413 8.92 -10.07 7.25
CA VAL A 413 8.37 -9.80 8.59
C VAL A 413 9.07 -10.74 9.57
N GLY A 414 9.32 -10.28 10.80
CA GLY A 414 10.02 -11.03 11.85
C GLY A 414 11.53 -11.12 11.62
N ARG A 415 12.19 -12.09 12.27
CA ARG A 415 13.64 -12.32 12.17
C ARG A 415 14.01 -12.92 10.81
N LYS A 416 14.90 -12.26 10.06
CA LYS A 416 15.30 -12.64 8.69
C LYS A 416 16.78 -12.41 8.47
N LYS A 417 17.43 -13.39 7.82
CA LYS A 417 18.82 -13.28 7.39
C LYS A 417 18.91 -12.70 5.98
N ILE A 418 19.70 -11.64 5.80
CA ILE A 418 19.91 -10.93 4.53
C ILE A 418 21.42 -10.79 4.33
N GLY A 419 21.99 -11.57 3.40
CA GLY A 419 23.44 -11.70 3.29
C GLY A 419 24.02 -12.41 4.51
N SER A 420 25.08 -11.86 5.10
CA SER A 420 25.67 -12.32 6.36
C SER A 420 24.85 -11.93 7.59
N GLU A 421 24.10 -10.84 7.50
CA GLU A 421 23.46 -10.17 8.64
C GLU A 421 22.04 -10.67 8.91
N THR A 422 21.64 -10.63 10.18
CA THR A 422 20.27 -10.92 10.61
C THR A 422 19.58 -9.62 11.03
N TYR A 423 18.33 -9.43 10.62
CA TYR A 423 17.51 -8.27 10.96
C TYR A 423 16.17 -8.72 11.54
N TYR A 424 15.50 -7.84 12.29
CA TYR A 424 14.11 -8.03 12.68
C TYR A 424 13.21 -7.00 11.99
N PHE A 425 12.08 -7.46 11.47
CA PHE A 425 11.06 -6.62 10.83
C PHE A 425 9.75 -6.67 11.62
N ASP A 426 9.12 -5.52 11.86
CA ASP A 426 7.85 -5.44 12.56
C ASP A 426 6.69 -6.04 11.74
N LYS A 427 5.48 -6.07 12.32
CA LYS A 427 4.27 -6.57 11.63
C LYS A 427 3.90 -5.81 10.36
N ASN A 428 4.42 -4.60 10.18
CA ASN A 428 4.25 -3.77 9.01
C ASN A 428 5.44 -3.87 8.04
N GLY A 429 6.39 -4.78 8.30
CA GLY A 429 7.58 -5.03 7.49
C GLY A 429 8.70 -4.00 7.64
N TYR A 430 8.62 -3.09 8.61
CA TYR A 430 9.70 -2.13 8.86
C TYR A 430 10.82 -2.77 9.67
N LYS A 431 12.06 -2.60 9.20
CA LYS A 431 13.28 -2.99 9.91
C LYS A 431 13.32 -2.25 11.25
N LEU A 432 13.46 -2.99 12.33
CA LEU A 432 13.73 -2.39 13.64
C LEU A 432 15.14 -1.83 13.66
N ILE A 433 15.26 -0.63 14.19
CA ILE A 433 16.51 0.03 14.56
C ILE A 433 16.42 0.26 16.08
N PRO A 434 17.53 0.15 16.83
CA PRO A 434 17.52 0.47 18.25
C PRO A 434 17.17 1.94 18.45
N ASP A 435 16.52 2.26 19.58
CA ASP A 435 16.40 3.64 20.02
C ASP A 435 17.79 4.08 20.50
N ILE A 436 18.38 5.07 19.83
CA ILE A 436 19.67 5.64 20.22
C ILE A 436 19.38 6.72 21.28
N VAL A 437 19.89 6.53 22.50
CA VAL A 437 19.74 7.50 23.59
C VAL A 437 20.97 8.38 23.61
N GLY A 438 20.95 9.44 22.79
CA GLY A 438 21.96 10.50 22.81
C GLY A 438 21.30 11.82 23.22
N ASP A 439 21.29 12.13 24.52
CA ASP A 439 21.09 13.50 24.98
C ASP A 439 22.48 14.15 25.06
N ASP A 440 22.74 15.10 24.15
CA ASP A 440 23.90 16.01 24.10
C ASP A 440 25.07 15.58 23.19
N GLU A 441 25.69 16.56 22.50
CA GLU A 441 26.71 16.41 21.44
C GLU A 441 28.06 15.80 21.94
N ASN A 442 28.10 15.25 23.16
CA ASN A 442 29.32 14.77 23.83
C ASN A 442 29.16 13.47 24.64
N VAL A 443 28.06 12.72 24.48
CA VAL A 443 27.88 11.40 25.12
C VAL A 443 28.02 10.31 24.05
N GLU A 444 28.74 9.22 24.35
CA GLU A 444 28.78 8.06 23.45
C GLU A 444 27.36 7.49 23.29
N ASP A 445 26.96 7.19 22.06
CA ASP A 445 25.64 6.63 21.76
C ASP A 445 25.54 5.20 22.29
N ASP A 446 25.14 5.03 23.56
CA ASP A 446 24.99 3.71 24.16
C ASP A 446 23.74 2.99 23.61
N ILE A 447 23.99 1.84 22.95
CA ILE A 447 22.94 0.98 22.42
C ILE A 447 22.61 -0.09 23.45
N TYR A 448 21.39 -0.07 23.95
CA TYR A 448 20.92 -1.09 24.89
C TYR A 448 20.15 -2.23 24.20
N PRO A 449 20.08 -3.43 24.82
CA PRO A 449 19.33 -4.55 24.26
C PRO A 449 17.85 -4.20 24.00
N THR A 450 17.43 -4.34 22.76
CA THR A 450 16.05 -4.11 22.31
C THR A 450 15.15 -5.28 22.70
N GLN A 451 14.04 -5.00 23.38
CA GLN A 451 13.05 -6.01 23.72
C GLN A 451 12.17 -6.35 22.51
N ILE A 452 12.12 -7.63 22.15
CA ILE A 452 11.27 -8.14 21.07
C ILE A 452 10.48 -9.34 21.59
N GLY A 453 9.20 -9.14 21.87
CA GLY A 453 8.38 -10.12 22.56
C GLY A 453 8.83 -10.28 24.02
N SER A 454 9.07 -11.52 24.46
CA SER A 454 9.57 -11.81 25.82
C SER A 454 11.09 -11.84 25.93
N ASP A 455 11.80 -11.71 24.81
CA ASP A 455 13.25 -11.86 24.72
C ASP A 455 13.91 -10.51 24.40
N TYR A 456 15.22 -10.43 24.62
CA TYR A 456 16.04 -9.23 24.35
C TYR A 456 17.10 -9.57 23.32
N TYR A 457 17.43 -8.61 22.46
CA TYR A 457 18.37 -8.74 21.35
C TYR A 457 19.22 -7.49 21.28
N TYR A 458 20.50 -7.63 20.95
CA TYR A 458 21.34 -6.47 20.61
C TYR A 458 21.26 -6.23 19.10
N LEU A 459 20.91 -4.99 18.72
CA LEU A 459 20.85 -4.53 17.34
C LEU A 459 21.82 -3.37 17.23
N ASN A 460 22.76 -3.36 16.28
CA ASN A 460 23.61 -2.18 16.05
C ASN A 460 22.81 -1.00 15.48
N GLU A 461 23.44 0.15 15.23
CA GLU A 461 22.79 1.37 14.67
C GLU A 461 22.02 1.10 13.36
N ASP A 462 22.53 0.17 12.54
CA ASP A 462 21.91 -0.26 11.30
C ASP A 462 20.84 -1.35 11.50
N GLY A 463 20.53 -1.73 12.74
CA GLY A 463 19.55 -2.76 13.09
C GLY A 463 20.01 -4.20 12.82
N ALA A 464 21.29 -4.43 12.53
CA ALA A 464 21.85 -5.77 12.39
C ALA A 464 22.00 -6.42 13.78
N MET A 465 21.51 -7.65 13.89
CA MET A 465 21.41 -8.41 15.13
C MET A 465 22.70 -9.16 15.43
N THR A 466 23.23 -9.00 16.64
CA THR A 466 24.35 -9.81 17.15
C THR A 466 23.89 -11.24 17.42
N GLU A 467 24.68 -12.23 16.99
CA GLU A 467 24.40 -13.65 17.20
C GLU A 467 25.66 -14.43 17.56
N ASP A 468 25.59 -15.26 18.60
CA ASP A 468 26.69 -16.10 19.11
C ASP A 468 27.92 -15.30 19.54
N ASP A 469 27.72 -14.13 20.15
CA ASP A 469 28.80 -13.19 20.48
C ASP A 469 28.59 -12.44 21.80
N TRP A 470 29.69 -11.91 22.33
CA TRP A 470 29.75 -11.05 23.51
C TRP A 470 29.58 -9.58 23.12
N ILE A 471 28.91 -8.81 23.97
CA ILE A 471 28.81 -7.36 23.86
C ILE A 471 29.07 -6.76 25.23
N ASN A 472 29.97 -5.79 25.29
CA ASN A 472 30.22 -4.98 26.49
C ASN A 472 29.43 -3.67 26.35
N ILE A 473 28.63 -3.34 27.36
CA ILE A 473 27.83 -2.11 27.43
C ILE A 473 28.10 -1.50 28.81
N ASP A 474 28.62 -0.27 28.84
CA ASP A 474 28.97 0.42 30.09
C ASP A 474 29.91 -0.36 31.03
N GLY A 475 30.80 -1.17 30.48
CA GLY A 475 31.72 -2.01 31.25
C GLY A 475 31.12 -3.34 31.73
N GLU A 476 29.84 -3.61 31.46
CA GLU A 476 29.18 -4.87 31.78
C GLU A 476 29.09 -5.78 30.55
N ASP A 477 29.39 -7.07 30.74
CA ASP A 477 29.37 -8.05 29.64
C ASP A 477 28.02 -8.75 29.52
N TYR A 478 27.54 -8.86 28.28
CA TYR A 478 26.34 -9.56 27.87
C TYR A 478 26.68 -10.60 26.81
N PHE A 479 25.91 -11.69 26.73
CA PHE A 479 26.06 -12.67 25.66
C PHE A 479 24.75 -12.90 24.92
N PHE A 480 24.82 -12.88 23.58
CA PHE A 480 23.70 -13.13 22.69
C PHE A 480 23.90 -14.48 22.01
N GLY A 481 23.00 -15.43 22.26
CA GLY A 481 23.11 -16.78 21.71
C GLY A 481 22.97 -16.85 20.19
N LYS A 482 23.10 -18.06 19.64
CA LYS A 482 23.01 -18.35 18.18
C LYS A 482 21.74 -17.91 17.47
N ASN A 483 20.69 -17.59 18.22
CA ASN A 483 19.42 -17.07 17.70
C ASN A 483 19.23 -15.57 18.00
N GLY A 484 20.28 -14.90 18.45
CA GLY A 484 20.33 -13.50 18.85
C GLY A 484 19.75 -13.21 20.23
N LYS A 485 19.20 -14.21 20.94
CA LYS A 485 18.59 -13.97 22.25
C LYS A 485 19.65 -13.75 23.32
N MET A 486 19.47 -12.70 24.11
CA MET A 486 20.28 -12.42 25.29
C MET A 486 20.16 -13.56 26.30
N TYR A 487 21.30 -14.09 26.74
CA TYR A 487 21.35 -15.00 27.88
C TYR A 487 21.15 -14.18 29.15
N ARG A 488 20.16 -14.59 29.96
CA ARG A 488 19.80 -13.89 31.18
C ARG A 488 19.17 -14.83 32.18
N ASN A 489 19.23 -14.47 33.45
CA ASN A 489 18.54 -15.12 34.55
C ASN A 489 18.88 -16.62 34.65
N GLY A 490 20.13 -17.02 34.42
CA GLY A 490 20.50 -18.42 34.30
C GLY A 490 21.98 -18.70 34.11
N VAL A 491 22.31 -20.00 34.07
CA VAL A 491 23.66 -20.49 33.80
C VAL A 491 23.69 -21.12 32.42
N TYR A 492 24.65 -20.70 31.59
CA TYR A 492 24.77 -21.09 30.19
C TYR A 492 26.18 -21.57 29.89
N ALA A 493 26.29 -22.54 28.99
CA ALA A 493 27.59 -23.02 28.50
C ALA A 493 27.97 -22.29 27.21
N ILE A 494 29.14 -21.64 27.19
CA ILE A 494 29.68 -20.90 26.06
C ILE A 494 31.10 -21.41 25.82
N ALA A 495 31.37 -21.91 24.60
CA ALA A 495 32.66 -22.49 24.23
C ALA A 495 33.22 -23.59 25.18
N GLY A 496 32.36 -24.22 25.99
CA GLY A 496 32.74 -25.30 26.92
C GLY A 496 32.80 -24.88 28.40
N ASP A 497 32.83 -23.58 28.68
CA ASP A 497 32.79 -23.04 30.04
C ASP A 497 31.36 -22.62 30.42
N ASN A 498 31.05 -22.69 31.72
CA ASN A 498 29.76 -22.23 32.24
C ASN A 498 29.89 -20.78 32.71
N TYR A 499 28.90 -19.95 32.39
CA TYR A 499 28.78 -18.55 32.79
C TYR A 499 27.43 -18.33 33.46
N LEU A 500 27.35 -17.40 34.40
CA LEU A 500 26.12 -17.03 35.09
C LEU A 500 25.72 -15.62 34.65
N PHE A 501 24.49 -15.48 34.16
CA PHE A 501 23.93 -14.18 33.79
C PHE A 501 22.78 -13.81 34.71
N GLU A 502 22.82 -12.59 35.21
CA GLU A 502 21.82 -12.02 36.11
C GLU A 502 20.50 -11.76 35.40
N SER A 503 19.50 -11.31 36.17
CA SER A 503 18.15 -11.13 35.64
C SER A 503 18.08 -10.07 34.53
N ASP A 504 18.92 -9.05 34.54
CA ASP A 504 19.03 -8.03 33.47
C ASP A 504 19.90 -8.46 32.29
N GLY A 505 20.64 -9.57 32.42
CA GLY A 505 21.52 -10.11 31.37
C GLY A 505 23.00 -9.83 31.59
N THR A 506 23.38 -9.08 32.63
CA THR A 506 24.78 -8.84 32.99
C THR A 506 25.47 -10.15 33.39
N LEU A 507 26.72 -10.33 32.97
CA LEU A 507 27.57 -11.44 33.37
C LEU A 507 28.01 -11.26 34.82
N ALA A 508 27.75 -12.26 35.67
CA ALA A 508 28.33 -12.26 37.01
C ALA A 508 29.85 -12.52 36.92
N VAL A 509 30.64 -11.63 37.52
CA VAL A 509 32.11 -11.71 37.63
C VAL A 509 32.54 -11.63 39.10
N GLY A 510 33.66 -12.27 39.45
CA GLY A 510 34.26 -12.15 40.79
C GLY A 510 35.18 -10.92 40.90
N ASP A 511 35.22 -10.27 42.06
CA ASP A 511 36.04 -9.07 42.28
C ASP A 511 37.53 -9.42 42.42
N SER A 512 38.28 -9.38 41.31
CA SER A 512 39.73 -9.70 41.18
C SER A 512 40.18 -11.13 41.53
N HIS A 513 39.30 -12.00 42.04
CA HIS A 513 39.57 -13.41 42.34
C HIS A 513 38.32 -14.30 42.19
N THR A 514 38.35 -15.56 42.65
CA THR A 514 37.19 -16.46 42.61
C THR A 514 36.36 -16.31 43.87
N GLU A 515 35.07 -16.05 43.73
CA GLU A 515 34.16 -15.74 44.84
C GLU A 515 32.93 -16.65 44.85
N LEU A 516 32.34 -16.85 46.03
CA LEU A 516 31.06 -17.54 46.15
C LEU A 516 29.92 -16.56 45.81
N TYR A 517 29.10 -16.95 44.83
CA TYR A 517 28.01 -16.13 44.32
C TYR A 517 26.67 -16.85 44.50
N ASP A 518 25.77 -16.26 45.27
CA ASP A 518 24.43 -16.81 45.49
C ASP A 518 23.47 -16.35 44.40
N PHE A 519 22.89 -17.30 43.68
CA PHE A 519 21.92 -17.02 42.62
C PHE A 519 20.72 -17.96 42.71
N LYS A 520 19.54 -17.38 42.88
CA LYS A 520 18.29 -18.11 43.18
C LYS A 520 18.47 -19.01 44.40
N ASN A 521 18.29 -20.33 44.23
CA ASN A 521 18.35 -21.33 45.29
C ASN A 521 19.67 -22.12 45.29
N SER A 522 20.76 -21.53 44.79
CA SER A 522 22.06 -22.23 44.68
C SER A 522 23.22 -21.23 44.78
N THR A 523 24.32 -21.69 45.37
CA THR A 523 25.60 -20.97 45.38
C THR A 523 26.48 -21.49 44.25
N TYR A 524 27.20 -20.59 43.59
CA TYR A 524 28.17 -20.85 42.54
C TYR A 524 29.53 -20.31 42.97
N ALA A 525 30.59 -20.67 42.25
CA ALA A 525 31.88 -20.00 42.38
C ALA A 525 32.26 -19.37 41.05
N VAL A 526 32.27 -18.05 41.03
CA VAL A 526 32.47 -17.21 39.84
C VAL A 526 33.91 -16.71 39.86
N ARG A 527 34.63 -16.86 38.75
CA ARG A 527 36.00 -16.31 38.59
C ARG A 527 35.96 -14.86 38.12
N ALA A 528 37.09 -14.17 38.21
CA ALA A 528 37.25 -12.81 37.70
C ALA A 528 37.02 -12.68 36.18
N ASP A 529 37.16 -13.76 35.41
CA ASP A 529 36.83 -13.83 33.98
C ASP A 529 35.37 -14.24 33.71
N GLY A 530 34.52 -14.28 34.73
CA GLY A 530 33.11 -14.68 34.66
C GLY A 530 32.86 -16.19 34.54
N THR A 531 33.90 -17.01 34.34
CA THR A 531 33.72 -18.47 34.24
C THR A 531 33.39 -19.09 35.60
N LEU A 532 32.53 -20.11 35.60
CA LEU A 532 32.19 -20.85 36.81
C LEU A 532 33.16 -21.98 37.10
N VAL A 533 33.45 -22.20 38.38
CA VAL A 533 34.01 -23.46 38.85
C VAL A 533 32.95 -24.55 38.70
N SER A 534 33.23 -25.57 37.90
CA SER A 534 32.31 -26.69 37.69
C SER A 534 33.03 -28.04 37.66
N GLY A 535 32.33 -29.09 38.08
CA GLY A 535 32.76 -30.49 38.03
C GLY A 535 33.91 -30.89 38.96
N LYS A 536 34.34 -30.02 39.88
CA LYS A 536 35.57 -30.23 40.67
C LYS A 536 35.49 -29.71 42.10
N ILE A 537 36.43 -30.18 42.92
CA ILE A 537 36.73 -29.60 44.23
C ILE A 537 37.62 -28.38 44.00
N ALA A 538 37.26 -27.23 44.57
CA ALA A 538 38.05 -25.99 44.48
C ALA A 538 38.23 -25.38 45.86
N LYS A 539 39.36 -24.68 46.04
CA LYS A 539 39.66 -23.93 47.27
C LYS A 539 39.32 -22.46 47.04
N ILE A 540 38.47 -21.90 47.89
CA ILE A 540 37.98 -20.51 47.83
C ILE A 540 38.09 -19.97 49.26
N ASP A 541 38.79 -18.85 49.45
CA ASP A 541 39.00 -18.19 50.74
C ASP A 541 39.44 -19.12 51.88
N GLY A 542 40.35 -20.04 51.57
CA GLY A 542 40.89 -20.99 52.54
C GLY A 542 40.09 -22.28 52.71
N TYR A 543 38.84 -22.34 52.23
CA TYR A 543 37.95 -23.49 52.38
C TYR A 543 37.80 -24.27 51.07
N GLN A 544 37.65 -25.60 51.16
CA GLN A 544 37.43 -26.45 49.98
C GLN A 544 35.95 -26.76 49.80
N TYR A 545 35.46 -26.56 48.58
CA TYR A 545 34.07 -26.76 48.17
C TYR A 545 34.01 -27.68 46.95
N TYR A 546 32.87 -28.34 46.72
CA TYR A 546 32.63 -29.07 45.47
C TYR A 546 31.46 -28.48 44.70
N PHE A 547 31.72 -28.19 43.42
CA PHE A 547 30.74 -27.70 42.48
C PHE A 547 30.44 -28.80 41.46
N ASN A 548 29.16 -29.08 41.21
CA ASN A 548 28.78 -30.09 40.23
C ASN A 548 29.07 -29.62 38.79
N SER A 549 28.80 -30.46 37.79
CA SER A 549 29.05 -30.12 36.37
C SER A 549 28.29 -28.90 35.85
N LYS A 550 27.25 -28.45 36.56
CA LYS A 550 26.48 -27.23 36.27
C LYS A 550 26.93 -26.04 37.14
N GLY A 551 28.05 -26.15 37.83
CA GLY A 551 28.61 -25.11 38.70
C GLY A 551 27.92 -24.93 40.06
N LYS A 552 26.93 -25.76 40.43
CA LYS A 552 26.20 -25.60 41.69
C LYS A 552 26.96 -26.21 42.88
N LEU A 553 27.12 -25.45 43.95
CA LEU A 553 27.69 -25.90 45.22
C LEU A 553 26.91 -27.10 45.77
N GLN A 554 27.62 -28.15 46.16
CA GLN A 554 27.04 -29.31 46.82
C GLN A 554 27.32 -29.27 48.32
N SER A 555 26.26 -29.23 49.12
CA SER A 555 26.34 -29.25 50.57
C SER A 555 25.60 -30.45 51.18
N ASN A 556 25.93 -30.74 52.43
CA ASN A 556 25.26 -31.72 53.29
C ASN A 556 25.19 -33.14 52.70
N LYS A 557 26.18 -33.56 51.91
CA LYS A 557 26.18 -34.86 51.22
C LYS A 557 27.58 -35.42 50.96
N ILE A 558 27.65 -36.72 50.70
CA ILE A 558 28.88 -37.40 50.27
C ILE A 558 28.94 -37.31 48.73
N ILE A 559 30.08 -36.87 48.21
CA ILE A 559 30.36 -36.74 46.78
C ILE A 559 31.50 -37.69 46.42
N HIS A 560 31.32 -38.39 45.30
CA HIS A 560 32.35 -39.23 44.69
C HIS A 560 33.15 -38.40 43.68
N VAL A 561 34.48 -38.30 43.87
CA VAL A 561 35.38 -37.60 42.95
C VAL A 561 36.60 -38.48 42.71
N GLY A 562 36.81 -38.90 41.45
CA GLY A 562 37.86 -39.86 41.11
C GLY A 562 37.68 -41.18 41.85
N LYS A 563 38.72 -41.66 42.55
CA LYS A 563 38.68 -42.93 43.31
C LYS A 563 38.21 -42.76 44.77
N HIS A 564 37.79 -41.55 45.15
CA HIS A 564 37.61 -41.19 46.56
C HIS A 564 36.23 -40.60 46.82
N ASN A 565 35.78 -40.73 48.06
CA ASN A 565 34.54 -40.12 48.55
C ASN A 565 34.89 -38.99 49.53
N TYR A 566 34.16 -37.89 49.44
CA TYR A 566 34.36 -36.68 50.23
C TYR A 566 33.04 -36.25 50.85
N TYR A 567 33.04 -35.76 52.08
CA TYR A 567 31.84 -35.24 52.72
C TYR A 567 31.90 -33.72 52.81
N PHE A 568 30.90 -33.05 52.25
CA PHE A 568 30.72 -31.61 52.34
C PHE A 568 29.64 -31.29 53.38
N GLY A 569 29.98 -30.45 54.35
CA GLY A 569 29.12 -30.07 55.47
C GLY A 569 27.88 -29.28 55.03
N LYS A 570 27.04 -28.88 55.99
CA LYS A 570 25.81 -28.10 55.70
C LYS A 570 26.12 -26.76 55.03
N ASN A 571 27.24 -26.15 55.37
CA ASN A 571 27.78 -24.94 54.76
C ASN A 571 28.60 -25.19 53.47
N GLY A 572 28.59 -26.42 52.94
CA GLY A 572 29.31 -26.76 51.71
C GLY A 572 30.82 -26.98 51.87
N VAL A 573 31.40 -26.73 53.04
CA VAL A 573 32.84 -26.90 53.28
C VAL A 573 33.22 -28.38 53.42
N LEU A 574 34.33 -28.79 52.82
CA LEU A 574 34.92 -30.12 52.94
C LEU A 574 35.27 -30.42 54.40
N VAL A 575 34.73 -31.52 54.93
CA VAL A 575 34.99 -31.95 56.29
C VAL A 575 36.26 -32.79 56.34
N THR A 576 37.30 -32.32 57.02
CA THR A 576 38.58 -33.04 57.23
C THR A 576 38.78 -33.41 58.71
N ASN A 577 39.56 -34.46 58.98
CA ASN A 577 39.92 -34.93 60.33
C ASN A 577 38.73 -35.09 61.30
N LYS A 578 37.56 -35.52 60.82
CA LYS A 578 36.34 -35.62 61.65
C LYS A 578 35.58 -36.92 61.42
N LYS A 579 34.90 -37.35 62.48
CA LYS A 579 33.90 -38.43 62.44
C LYS A 579 32.57 -37.87 61.92
N ILE A 580 31.98 -38.52 60.94
CA ILE A 580 30.74 -38.11 60.27
C ILE A 580 29.70 -39.22 60.42
N LYS A 581 28.51 -38.90 60.94
CA LYS A 581 27.38 -39.84 61.05
C LYS A 581 26.31 -39.47 60.05
N ARG A 582 25.98 -40.36 59.10
CA ARG A 582 24.89 -40.18 58.14
C ARG A 582 24.19 -41.50 57.83
N ASN A 583 22.86 -41.46 57.74
CA ASN A 583 22.01 -42.61 57.38
C ASN A 583 22.39 -43.87 58.18
N GLY A 584 22.63 -43.73 59.49
CA GLY A 584 23.02 -44.82 60.39
C GLY A 584 24.48 -45.30 60.28
N LYS A 585 25.26 -44.83 59.29
CA LYS A 585 26.66 -45.22 59.07
C LYS A 585 27.63 -44.17 59.62
N ILE A 586 28.81 -44.62 60.05
CA ILE A 586 29.91 -43.79 60.53
C ILE A 586 31.01 -43.79 59.48
N TYR A 587 31.48 -42.59 59.13
CA TYR A 587 32.61 -42.35 58.25
C TYR A 587 33.67 -41.53 58.99
N TYR A 588 34.94 -41.68 58.61
CA TYR A 588 36.05 -40.88 59.12
C TYR A 588 36.73 -40.19 57.93
N SER A 589 36.81 -38.86 57.96
CA SER A 589 37.58 -38.10 56.97
C SER A 589 39.01 -37.89 57.47
N ASN A 590 40.00 -38.15 56.62
CA ASN A 590 41.41 -37.91 56.94
C ASN A 590 41.80 -36.43 56.73
N LYS A 591 43.10 -36.11 56.84
CA LYS A 591 43.63 -34.75 56.65
C LYS A 591 43.37 -34.14 55.26
N ASN A 592 43.15 -34.99 54.26
CA ASN A 592 42.82 -34.61 52.88
C ASN A 592 41.31 -34.71 52.59
N GLY A 593 40.47 -34.98 53.59
CA GLY A 593 39.02 -35.09 53.46
C GLY A 593 38.50 -36.41 52.86
N VAL A 594 39.39 -37.36 52.53
CA VAL A 594 39.01 -38.66 51.98
C VAL A 594 38.29 -39.47 53.06
N LEU A 595 37.09 -39.96 52.74
CA LEU A 595 36.28 -40.77 53.63
C LEU A 595 36.69 -42.24 53.61
N SER A 596 36.86 -42.80 54.80
CA SER A 596 36.94 -44.23 55.07
C SER A 596 35.77 -44.68 55.93
N ASN A 597 35.29 -45.89 55.71
CA ASN A 597 34.36 -46.60 56.61
C ASN A 597 35.09 -47.60 57.54
N LYS A 598 36.42 -47.70 57.41
CA LYS A 598 37.30 -48.46 58.30
C LYS A 598 37.99 -47.47 59.24
N LYS A 599 37.99 -47.79 60.54
CA LYS A 599 38.65 -47.00 61.58
C LYS A 599 40.12 -46.79 61.28
#